data_AF-A0A2V8PRG3-F1
#
_entry.id   AF-A0A2V8PRG3-F1
#
_cell.length_a   1.000
_cell.length_b   1.000
_cell.length_c   1.000
_cell.angle_alpha   90.00
_cell.angle_beta   90.00
_cell.angle_gamma   90.00
#
_symmetry.space_group_name_H-M   'P 1'
#
loop_
_entity.id
_entity.type
_entity.pdbx_description
1 polymer ?
#
loop_
_entity_poly.entity_id
_entity_poly.type
_entity_poly.pdbx_seq_one_letter_code
_entity_poly.pdbx_strand_id
1 'polypeptide(L)' 'MSDEVGDPKVMGYTFRITISKDGKSYVSTAEPARYGHTGKLSFWMDQTGNIKKEDNGGKPIK' A
#
# COMPACT_ATOMS: atom_id res chain seq x y z
N MET A 1 16.29 -2.51 12.80
CA MET A 1 15.42 -1.39 12.40
C MET A 1 15.80 -1.07 10.98
N SER A 2 14.98 -1.45 10.00
CA SER A 2 15.25 -1.13 8.59
C SER A 2 14.09 -0.26 8.11
N ASP A 3 14.26 1.04 8.26
CA ASP A 3 13.39 2.07 7.69
C ASP A 3 13.91 2.43 6.30
N GLU A 4 13.76 1.51 5.34
CA GLU A 4 13.85 1.88 3.93
C GLU A 4 12.45 1.83 3.32
N VAL A 5 11.73 2.93 3.51
CA VAL A 5 10.62 3.31 2.62
C VAL A 5 11.18 4.38 1.70
N GLY A 6 11.46 4.02 0.46
CA GLY A 6 11.94 4.97 -0.56
C GLY A 6 10.89 6.06 -0.82
N ASP A 7 11.35 7.22 -1.32
CA ASP A 7 10.43 8.30 -1.72
C ASP A 7 9.42 7.75 -2.75
N PRO A 8 8.10 7.84 -2.52
CA PRO A 8 7.09 7.41 -3.48
C PRO A 8 7.26 8.01 -4.88
N LYS A 9 7.87 9.20 -5.00
CA LYS A 9 8.19 9.83 -6.29
C LYS A 9 9.22 9.03 -7.09
N VAL A 10 10.09 8.28 -6.42
CA VAL A 10 11.11 7.42 -7.03
C VAL A 10 10.56 6.00 -7.22
N MET A 11 9.78 5.49 -6.26
CA MET A 11 9.23 4.13 -6.32
C MET A 11 7.98 3.99 -7.22
N GLY A 12 7.31 5.11 -7.53
CA GLY A 12 6.05 5.13 -8.27
C GLY A 12 4.83 4.67 -7.47
N TYR A 13 5.02 4.22 -6.23
CA TYR A 13 3.98 3.76 -5.32
C TYR A 13 4.23 4.27 -3.90
N THR A 14 3.14 4.57 -3.19
CA THR A 14 3.15 4.88 -1.77
C THR A 14 2.77 3.63 -1.00
N PHE A 15 3.62 3.21 -0.06
CA PHE A 15 3.38 2.06 0.81
C PHE A 15 2.97 2.51 2.21
N ARG A 16 2.00 1.84 2.82
CA ARG A 16 1.62 2.08 4.23
C ARG A 16 1.39 0.76 4.95
N ILE A 17 1.75 0.72 6.23
CA ILE A 17 1.46 -0.42 7.11
C ILE A 17 0.64 0.11 8.28
N THR A 18 -0.56 -0.44 8.45
CA THR A 18 -1.44 -0.15 9.59
C THR A 18 -1.46 -1.38 10.49
N ILE A 19 -0.97 -1.22 11.73
CA ILE A 19 -1.00 -2.26 12.76
C ILE A 19 -2.31 -2.14 13.55
N SER A 20 -2.93 -3.26 13.87
CA SER A 20 -4.12 -3.29 14.72
C SER A 20 -3.83 -2.77 16.13
N LYS A 21 -4.87 -2.27 16.82
CA LYS A 21 -4.71 -1.72 18.19
C LYS A 21 -4.13 -2.71 19.20
N ASP A 22 -4.39 -4.00 19.00
CA ASP A 22 -3.87 -5.09 19.84
C ASP A 22 -2.49 -5.60 19.41
N GLY A 23 -1.93 -5.07 18.32
CA GLY A 23 -0.62 -5.44 17.78
C GLY A 23 -0.55 -6.83 17.16
N LYS A 24 -1.68 -7.53 16.98
CA LYS A 24 -1.70 -8.93 16.51
C LYS A 24 -1.87 -9.09 15.01
N SER A 25 -2.27 -8.04 14.31
CA SER A 25 -2.44 -8.06 12.86
C SER A 25 -1.96 -6.76 12.24
N TYR A 26 -1.70 -6.82 10.93
CA TYR A 26 -1.39 -5.64 10.14
C TYR A 26 -2.04 -5.75 8.77
N VAL A 27 -2.24 -4.60 8.16
CA VAL A 27 -2.57 -4.47 6.74
C VAL A 27 -1.50 -3.61 6.10
N SER A 28 -0.83 -4.15 5.08
CA SER A 28 0.05 -3.40 4.20
C SER A 28 -0.73 -2.97 2.96
N THR A 29 -0.57 -1.73 2.54
CA THR A 29 -1.21 -1.19 1.34
C THR A 29 -0.18 -0.59 0.40
N ALA A 30 -0.50 -0.60 -0.90
CA ALA A 30 0.28 0.08 -1.93
C ALA A 30 -0.67 0.79 -2.91
N GLU A 31 -0.50 2.10 -3.05
CA GLU A 31 -1.26 2.95 -3.98
C GLU A 31 -0.33 3.62 -5.00
N PRO A 32 -0.71 3.76 -6.29
CA PRO A 32 0.10 4.46 -7.26
C PRO A 32 0.37 5.90 -6.82
N ALA A 33 1.62 6.33 -6.82
CA ALA A 33 1.99 7.71 -6.53
C ALA A 33 1.32 8.71 -7.49
N ARG A 34 1.05 8.30 -8.73
CA ARG A 34 0.23 9.03 -9.71
C ARG A 34 -0.64 8.06 -10.49
N TYR A 35 -1.95 8.09 -10.20
CA TYR A 35 -2.94 7.26 -10.90
C TYR A 35 -2.88 7.45 -12.42
N GLY A 36 -2.93 6.33 -13.16
CA GLY A 36 -2.85 6.30 -14.61
C GLY A 36 -1.45 6.56 -15.18
N HIS A 37 -0.46 6.88 -14.35
CA HIS A 37 0.92 7.13 -14.77
C HIS A 37 1.88 6.10 -14.18
N THR A 38 1.93 5.98 -12.85
CA THR A 38 2.79 4.99 -12.18
C THR A 38 2.06 3.68 -11.91
N GLY A 39 0.72 3.68 -12.05
CA GLY A 39 -0.13 2.50 -11.90
C GLY A 39 -1.60 2.87 -11.85
N LYS A 40 -2.47 1.85 -11.90
CA LYS A 40 -3.93 2.00 -11.71
C LYS A 40 -4.46 1.19 -10.52
N LEU A 41 -3.80 0.07 -10.23
CA LEU A 41 -4.23 -0.83 -9.16
C LEU A 41 -3.67 -0.38 -7.81
N SER A 42 -4.53 -0.51 -6.81
CA SER A 42 -4.19 -0.52 -5.39
C SER A 42 -4.08 -1.97 -4.90
N PHE A 43 -3.25 -2.19 -3.89
CA PHE A 43 -3.02 -3.51 -3.30
C PHE A 43 -3.18 -3.48 -1.78
N TRP A 44 -3.64 -4.60 -1.23
CA TRP A 44 -3.72 -4.87 0.20
C TRP A 44 -3.11 -6.24 0.48
N MET A 45 -2.33 -6.33 1.54
CA MET A 45 -1.81 -7.59 2.04
C MET A 45 -2.08 -7.67 3.54
N ASP A 46 -2.66 -8.79 3.98
CA ASP A 46 -2.81 -9.08 5.41
C ASP A 46 -1.60 -9.86 5.97
N GLN A 47 -1.59 -10.10 7.28
CA GLN A 47 -0.51 -10.83 7.96
C GLN A 47 -0.33 -12.29 7.53
N THR A 48 -1.28 -12.86 6.76
CA THR A 48 -1.16 -14.22 6.22
C THR A 48 -0.50 -14.25 4.84
N GLY A 49 -0.23 -13.08 4.26
CA GLY A 49 0.31 -12.94 2.91
C GLY A 49 -0.75 -12.96 1.82
N ASN A 50 -2.05 -12.97 2.16
CA ASN A 50 -3.11 -12.87 1.17
C ASN A 50 -3.13 -11.48 0.55
N ILE A 51 -3.02 -11.42 -0.79
CA ILE A 51 -3.01 -10.17 -1.54
C ILE A 51 -4.35 -9.96 -2.23
N LYS A 52 -4.95 -8.78 -2.02
CA LYS A 52 -6.09 -8.27 -2.79
C LYS A 52 -5.64 -7.10 -3.65
N LYS A 53 -6.32 -6.89 -4.79
CA LYS A 53 -6.05 -5.76 -5.69
C LYS A 53 -7.33 -5.24 -6.31
N GLU A 54 -7.39 -3.92 -6.53
CA GLU A 54 -8.55 -3.24 -7.11
C GLU A 54 -8.12 -1.93 -7.80
N ASP A 55 -8.81 -1.55 -8.87
CA ASP A 55 -8.70 -0.19 -9.43
C ASP A 55 -9.70 0.72 -8.70
N ASN A 56 -9.22 1.53 -7.76
CA ASN A 56 -10.06 2.47 -7.01
C ASN A 56 -10.16 3.85 -7.69
N GLY A 57 -9.81 3.96 -8.98
CA GLY A 57 -9.89 5.22 -9.73
C GLY A 57 -8.98 6.31 -9.17
N GLY A 58 -7.85 5.94 -8.57
CA GLY A 58 -6.91 6.86 -7.92
C GLY A 58 -7.40 7.43 -6.58
N LYS A 59 -8.52 6.94 -6.05
CA LYS A 59 -8.97 7.31 -4.71
C LYS A 59 -8.08 6.65 -3.66
N PRO A 60 -7.69 7.37 -2.59
CA PRO A 60 -6.94 6.80 -1.50
C PRO A 60 -7.63 5.58 -0.92
N ILE A 61 -6.81 4.62 -0.51
CA ILE A 61 -7.26 3.44 0.23
C ILE A 61 -7.78 3.90 1.59
N LYS A 62 -9.02 3.50 1.93
CA LYS A 62 -9.64 3.75 3.24
C LYS A 62 -9.22 2.71 4.27
#